data_AF-A0A9D0KVQ6-F1
#
_entry.id   AF-A0A9D0KVQ6-F1
#
_cell.length_a   1.000
_cell.length_b   1.000
_cell.length_c   1.000
_cell.angle_alpha   90.00
_cell.angle_beta   90.00
_cell.angle_gamma   90.00
#
_symmetry.space_group_name_H-M   'P 1'
#
loop_
_entity.id
_entity.type
_entity.pdbx_description
1 polymer ?
#
loop_
_entity_poly.entity_id
_entity_poly.type
_entity_poly.pdbx_seq_one_letter_code
_entity_poly.pdbx_strand_id
1 'polypeptide(L)'
;MEKTPYAYDFLWKQIEFFYKEIRKKRYKDLIKKYLFNEELRNRVEKLKDKKSGRNYEGGLLERTASTLSIALCVYDNYPEIDIDLVLTAGIMNLLCRAYPKKDCYNMLENYPELVPFLFVKKRKKPSLELTVYDGIIKLDRKIFEKLNRTK
;
A
#
# COMPACT_ATOMS: atom_id res chain seq x y z
N MET A 1 -0.44 -12.88 -17.88
CA MET A 1 -1.05 -11.55 -18.16
C MET A 1 0.05 -10.53 -18.30
N GLU A 2 -0.06 -9.59 -19.23
CA GLU A 2 0.94 -8.52 -19.44
C GLU A 2 0.62 -7.24 -18.65
N LYS A 3 -0.68 -6.97 -18.44
CA LYS A 3 -1.23 -5.86 -17.64
C LYS A 3 -2.36 -6.33 -16.73
N THR A 4 -2.68 -5.53 -15.71
CA THR A 4 -3.83 -5.74 -14.82
C THR A 4 -5.14 -5.79 -15.61
N PRO A 5 -6.11 -6.64 -15.21
CA PRO A 5 -7.42 -6.68 -15.87
C PRO A 5 -8.32 -5.48 -15.51
N TYR A 6 -7.94 -4.67 -14.52
CA TYR A 6 -8.73 -3.55 -14.05
C TYR A 6 -8.33 -2.24 -14.73
N ALA A 7 -9.27 -1.32 -14.88
CA ALA A 7 -8.94 0.04 -15.32
C ALA A 7 -8.10 0.76 -14.26
N TYR A 8 -7.07 1.52 -14.66
CA TYR A 8 -6.22 2.27 -13.73
C TYR A 8 -7.03 3.29 -12.92
N ASP A 9 -7.96 4.00 -13.55
CA ASP A 9 -8.87 4.94 -12.86
C ASP A 9 -9.69 4.28 -11.77
N PHE A 10 -10.11 3.03 -11.99
CA PHE A 10 -10.83 2.26 -10.98
C PHE A 10 -9.95 1.95 -9.78
N LEU A 11 -8.71 1.51 -10.00
CA LEU A 11 -7.76 1.24 -8.93
C LEU A 11 -7.36 2.52 -8.16
N TRP A 12 -7.14 3.63 -8.87
CA TRP A 12 -6.85 4.92 -8.24
C TRP A 12 -8.03 5.42 -7.40
N LYS A 13 -9.26 5.31 -7.90
CA LYS A 13 -10.47 5.67 -7.12
C LYS A 13 -10.58 4.88 -5.82
N GLN A 14 -10.21 3.59 -5.81
CA GLN A 14 -10.13 2.82 -4.58
C GLN A 14 -9.08 3.38 -3.62
N ILE A 15 -7.87 3.65 -4.09
CA ILE A 15 -6.80 4.22 -3.25
C ILE A 15 -7.19 5.61 -2.71
N GLU A 16 -7.82 6.44 -3.53
CA GLU A 16 -8.34 7.75 -3.12
C GLU A 16 -9.44 7.64 -2.08
N PHE A 17 -10.29 6.61 -2.15
CA PHE A 17 -11.26 6.30 -1.10
C PHE A 17 -10.55 6.03 0.23
N PHE A 18 -9.54 5.15 0.26
CA PHE A 18 -8.78 4.88 1.49
C PHE A 18 -8.02 6.09 2.02
N TYR A 19 -7.53 6.96 1.13
CA TYR A 19 -6.97 8.26 1.54
C TYR A 19 -7.99 9.15 2.27
N LYS A 20 -9.26 9.13 1.85
CA LYS A 20 -10.33 9.90 2.50
C LYS A 20 -10.65 9.37 3.89
N GLU A 21 -10.54 8.06 4.11
CA GLU A 21 -10.77 7.40 5.40
C GLU A 21 -9.72 7.73 6.48
N ILE A 22 -8.52 8.17 6.08
CA ILE A 22 -7.46 8.54 7.04
C ILE A 22 -7.90 9.78 7.86
N ARG A 23 -8.05 9.67 9.17
CA ARG A 23 -8.55 10.76 10.02
C ARG A 23 -7.45 11.73 10.44
N LYS A 24 -6.24 11.24 10.68
CA LYS A 24 -5.06 12.02 11.09
C LYS A 24 -4.58 12.93 9.97
N LYS A 25 -4.76 14.24 10.16
CA LYS A 25 -4.34 15.30 9.23
C LYS A 25 -2.88 15.16 8.79
N ARG A 26 -1.96 14.87 9.73
CA ARG A 26 -0.52 14.69 9.46
C ARG A 26 -0.26 13.67 8.34
N TYR A 27 -0.98 12.55 8.34
CA TYR A 27 -0.83 11.51 7.32
C TYR A 27 -1.52 11.86 6.00
N LYS A 28 -2.70 12.49 6.06
CA LYS A 28 -3.35 13.04 4.87
C LYS A 28 -2.44 14.04 4.15
N ASP A 29 -1.84 14.97 4.89
CA ASP A 29 -0.94 15.98 4.34
C ASP A 29 0.32 15.37 3.72
N LEU A 30 0.86 14.29 4.30
CA LEU A 30 1.95 13.52 3.70
C LEU A 30 1.54 12.92 2.36
N ILE A 31 0.45 12.16 2.33
CA ILE A 31 0.00 11.43 1.13
C ILE A 31 -0.39 12.40 0.02
N LYS A 32 -1.09 13.49 0.36
CA LYS A 32 -1.60 14.48 -0.61
C LYS A 32 -0.51 15.09 -1.47
N LYS A 33 0.72 15.25 -0.93
CA LYS A 33 1.88 15.77 -1.67
C LYS A 33 2.26 14.92 -2.89
N TYR A 34 1.88 13.65 -2.89
CA TYR A 34 2.33 12.68 -3.88
C TYR A 34 1.16 12.01 -4.62
N LEU A 35 0.09 11.65 -3.92
CA LEU A 35 -1.00 10.83 -4.45
C LEU A 35 -1.66 11.42 -5.72
N PHE A 36 -1.73 12.75 -5.84
CA PHE A 36 -2.38 13.43 -6.96
C PHE A 36 -1.40 13.94 -8.03
N ASN A 37 -0.12 13.58 -7.94
CA ASN A 37 0.87 13.92 -8.96
C ASN A 37 0.74 12.96 -10.16
N GLU A 38 0.34 13.48 -11.33
CA GLU A 38 0.10 12.67 -12.53
C GLU A 38 1.33 11.92 -13.01
N GLU A 39 2.50 12.56 -13.00
CA GLU A 39 3.76 11.93 -13.41
C GLU A 39 4.11 10.74 -12.51
N LEU A 40 3.85 10.86 -11.21
CA LEU A 40 4.03 9.77 -10.25
C LEU A 40 3.03 8.64 -10.50
N ARG A 41 1.75 8.96 -10.75
CA ARG A 41 0.73 7.95 -11.08
C ARG A 41 1.11 7.13 -12.31
N ASN A 42 1.50 7.81 -13.39
CA ASN A 42 1.96 7.18 -14.63
C ASN A 42 3.17 6.25 -14.41
N ARG A 43 4.08 6.63 -13.50
CA ARG A 43 5.20 5.75 -13.10
C ARG A 43 4.72 4.54 -12.32
N VAL A 44 3.81 4.74 -11.37
CA VAL A 44 3.27 3.69 -10.50
C VAL A 44 2.47 2.65 -11.28
N GLU A 45 1.68 3.08 -12.27
CA GLU A 45 0.91 2.20 -13.14
C GLU A 45 1.81 1.18 -13.86
N LYS A 46 3.06 1.55 -14.18
CA LYS A 46 4.01 0.66 -14.84
C LYS A 46 4.65 -0.37 -13.89
N LEU A 47 4.44 -0.23 -12.58
CA LEU A 47 5.10 -1.08 -11.58
C LEU A 47 4.44 -2.46 -11.47
N LYS A 48 5.27 -3.49 -11.58
CA LYS A 48 4.91 -4.89 -11.36
C LYS A 48 5.14 -5.28 -9.91
N ASP A 49 4.35 -6.23 -9.39
CA ASP A 49 4.60 -6.83 -8.08
C ASP A 49 5.04 -8.29 -8.20
N LYS A 50 6.35 -8.46 -8.40
CA LYS A 50 6.99 -9.79 -8.50
C LYS A 50 6.81 -10.64 -7.24
N LYS A 51 6.62 -10.02 -6.06
CA LYS A 51 6.58 -10.74 -4.78
C LYS A 51 5.22 -11.39 -4.49
N SER A 52 4.14 -10.82 -5.03
CA SER A 52 2.78 -11.37 -4.86
C SER A 52 2.34 -12.26 -6.03
N GLY A 53 3.17 -12.41 -7.07
CA GLY A 53 2.82 -13.13 -8.29
C GLY A 53 2.14 -12.25 -9.36
N ARG A 54 1.80 -10.99 -9.02
CA ARG A 54 1.27 -10.00 -9.96
C ARG A 54 2.38 -9.36 -10.81
N ASN A 55 3.11 -10.21 -11.56
CA ASN A 55 4.25 -9.80 -12.38
C ASN A 55 3.81 -9.22 -13.74
N TYR A 56 2.95 -8.21 -13.70
CA TYR A 56 2.40 -7.53 -14.86
C TYR A 56 2.23 -6.03 -14.59
N GLU A 57 2.08 -5.24 -15.65
CA GLU A 57 1.84 -3.80 -15.55
C GLU A 57 0.60 -3.51 -14.68
N GLY A 58 0.72 -2.59 -13.73
CA GLY A 58 -0.34 -2.28 -12.75
C GLY A 58 -0.47 -3.30 -11.63
N GLY A 59 0.34 -4.37 -11.60
CA GLY A 59 0.24 -5.41 -10.58
C GLY A 59 0.50 -4.91 -9.16
N LEU A 60 1.38 -3.91 -9.00
CA LEU A 60 1.61 -3.29 -7.69
C LEU A 60 0.45 -2.37 -7.28
N LEU A 61 -0.13 -1.63 -8.23
CA LEU A 61 -1.28 -0.77 -8.00
C LEU A 61 -2.50 -1.60 -7.56
N GLU A 62 -2.76 -2.69 -8.27
CA GLU A 62 -3.81 -3.67 -7.94
C GLU A 62 -3.60 -4.27 -6.54
N ARG A 63 -2.37 -4.72 -6.24
CA ARG A 63 -2.05 -5.26 -4.91
C ARG A 63 -2.33 -4.24 -3.82
N THR A 64 -1.91 -2.99 -4.01
CA THR A 64 -2.13 -1.94 -3.01
C THR A 64 -3.61 -1.71 -2.76
N ALA A 65 -4.41 -1.53 -3.82
CA ALA A 65 -5.86 -1.36 -3.70
C ALA A 65 -6.51 -2.53 -2.92
N SER A 66 -6.17 -3.77 -3.28
CA SER A 66 -6.64 -4.98 -2.58
C SER A 66 -6.25 -5.01 -1.09
N THR A 67 -4.98 -4.72 -0.78
CA THR A 67 -4.49 -4.74 0.61
C THR A 67 -5.14 -3.65 1.47
N LEU A 68 -5.45 -2.48 0.91
CA LEU A 68 -6.14 -1.42 1.65
C LEU A 68 -7.60 -1.80 1.94
N SER A 69 -8.28 -2.47 1.00
CA SER A 69 -9.62 -3.03 1.23
C SER A 69 -9.63 -4.01 2.40
N ILE A 70 -8.68 -4.95 2.41
CA ILE A 70 -8.54 -5.92 3.50
C ILE A 70 -8.23 -5.20 4.83
N ALA A 71 -7.43 -4.13 4.81
CA ALA A 71 -7.09 -3.37 6.01
C ALA A 71 -8.33 -2.80 6.72
N LEU A 72 -9.30 -2.24 5.97
CA LEU A 72 -10.55 -1.77 6.55
C LEU A 72 -11.39 -2.92 7.14
N CYS A 73 -11.50 -4.05 6.45
CA CYS A 73 -12.23 -5.20 6.99
C CYS A 73 -11.60 -5.75 8.28
N VAL A 74 -10.26 -5.69 8.39
CA VAL A 74 -9.55 -6.09 9.61
C VAL A 74 -9.81 -5.09 10.74
N TYR A 75 -9.85 -3.79 10.44
CA TYR A 75 -10.12 -2.76 11.43
C TYR A 75 -11.47 -2.94 12.14
N ASP A 76 -12.50 -3.36 11.40
CA ASP A 76 -13.83 -3.64 11.97
C ASP A 76 -13.80 -4.70 13.10
N ASN A 77 -12.78 -5.55 13.12
CA ASN A 77 -12.61 -6.62 14.11
C ASN A 77 -11.57 -6.28 15.20
N TYR A 78 -10.73 -5.28 14.97
CA TYR A 78 -9.61 -4.91 15.85
C TYR A 78 -9.47 -3.37 15.91
N PRO A 79 -10.43 -2.68 16.55
CA PRO A 79 -10.50 -1.21 16.54
C PRO A 79 -9.33 -0.53 17.28
N GLU A 80 -8.57 -1.27 18.08
CA GLU A 80 -7.40 -0.79 18.82
C GLU A 80 -6.20 -0.50 17.89
N ILE A 81 -6.21 -1.03 16.68
CA ILE A 81 -5.16 -0.80 15.69
C ILE A 81 -5.26 0.62 15.16
N ASP A 82 -4.12 1.29 15.06
CA ASP A 82 -4.01 2.56 14.34
C ASP A 82 -4.20 2.35 12.82
N ILE A 83 -5.46 2.29 12.39
CA ILE A 83 -5.81 2.07 10.98
C ILE A 83 -5.29 3.17 10.08
N ASP A 84 -5.25 4.42 10.56
CA ASP A 84 -4.68 5.53 9.81
C ASP A 84 -3.20 5.26 9.49
N LEU A 85 -2.43 4.72 10.43
CA LEU A 85 -1.03 4.33 10.20
C LEU A 85 -0.92 3.18 9.20
N VAL A 86 -1.78 2.16 9.28
CA VAL A 86 -1.78 1.00 8.37
C VAL A 86 -2.13 1.42 6.94
N LEU A 87 -3.20 2.21 6.76
CA LEU A 87 -3.58 2.75 5.45
C LEU A 87 -2.48 3.64 4.88
N THR A 88 -1.90 4.51 5.72
CA THR A 88 -0.81 5.39 5.30
C THR A 88 0.42 4.59 4.86
N ALA A 89 0.79 3.56 5.62
CA ALA A 89 1.87 2.66 5.26
C ALA A 89 1.61 1.96 3.92
N GLY A 90 0.39 1.49 3.68
CA GLY A 90 0.00 0.85 2.42
C GLY A 90 0.12 1.80 1.21
N ILE A 91 -0.42 3.01 1.33
CA ILE A 91 -0.35 4.02 0.25
C ILE A 91 1.09 4.47 0.03
N MET A 92 1.84 4.79 1.09
CA MET A 92 3.23 5.20 0.97
C MET A 92 4.12 4.07 0.43
N ASN A 93 3.81 2.80 0.73
CA ASN A 93 4.52 1.66 0.16
C ASN A 93 4.41 1.62 -1.36
N LEU A 94 3.25 1.97 -1.92
CA LEU A 94 3.05 2.10 -3.36
C LEU A 94 3.85 3.29 -3.93
N LEU A 95 3.64 4.48 -3.38
CA LEU A 95 4.22 5.72 -3.92
C LEU A 95 5.75 5.71 -3.86
N CYS A 96 6.32 5.22 -2.75
CA CYS A 96 7.77 5.08 -2.59
C CYS A 96 8.43 4.15 -3.61
N ARG A 97 7.67 3.25 -4.26
CA ARG A 97 8.24 2.31 -5.23
C ARG A 97 8.61 2.96 -6.55
N ALA A 98 8.07 4.16 -6.83
CA ALA A 98 8.44 4.97 -7.98
C ALA A 98 9.68 5.86 -7.73
N TYR A 99 10.28 5.78 -6.52
CA TYR A 99 11.45 6.56 -6.15
C TYR A 99 12.63 5.65 -5.74
N PRO A 100 13.87 6.15 -5.86
CA PRO A 100 15.01 5.58 -5.15
C PRO A 100 14.76 5.48 -3.65
N LYS A 101 15.37 4.46 -3.00
CA LYS A 101 15.20 4.21 -1.56
C LYS A 101 15.58 5.41 -0.69
N LYS A 102 16.60 6.17 -1.08
CA LYS A 102 17.07 7.36 -0.36
C LYS A 102 15.98 8.45 -0.37
N ASP A 103 15.40 8.71 -1.53
CA ASP A 103 14.37 9.73 -1.69
C ASP A 103 13.10 9.36 -0.92
N CYS A 104 12.67 8.09 -1.00
CA CYS A 104 11.58 7.58 -0.16
C CYS A 104 11.87 7.74 1.34
N TYR A 105 13.12 7.51 1.77
CA TYR A 105 13.47 7.70 3.18
C TYR A 105 13.36 9.17 3.61
N ASN A 106 13.81 10.09 2.76
CA ASN A 106 13.72 11.53 3.01
C ASN A 106 12.27 12.01 3.06
N MET A 107 11.38 11.46 2.22
CA MET A 107 9.93 11.74 2.27
C MET A 107 9.32 11.39 3.65
N LEU A 108 9.92 10.44 4.37
CA LEU A 108 9.45 9.92 5.66
C LEU A 108 10.27 10.43 6.85
N GLU A 109 11.18 11.39 6.66
CA GLU A 109 12.05 11.89 7.75
C GLU A 109 11.23 12.37 8.95
N ASN A 110 10.13 13.07 8.67
CA ASN A 110 9.18 13.54 9.68
C ASN A 110 8.11 12.51 10.04
N TYR A 111 8.28 11.23 9.73
CA TYR A 111 7.30 10.14 9.97
C TYR A 111 8.02 8.84 10.35
N PRO A 112 8.81 8.84 11.45
CA PRO A 112 9.62 7.70 11.84
C PRO A 112 8.82 6.41 12.06
N GLU A 113 7.55 6.52 12.43
CA GLU A 113 6.62 5.39 12.63
C GLU A 113 6.27 4.65 11.33
N LEU A 114 6.40 5.29 10.15
CA LEU A 114 6.18 4.65 8.85
C LEU A 114 7.41 3.87 8.36
N VAL A 115 8.60 4.25 8.83
CA VAL A 115 9.87 3.65 8.38
C VAL A 115 9.89 2.12 8.55
N PRO A 116 9.46 1.54 9.69
CA PRO A 116 9.41 0.09 9.88
C PRO A 116 8.53 -0.66 8.86
N PHE A 117 7.48 -0.03 8.33
CA PHE A 117 6.59 -0.65 7.34
C PHE A 117 7.24 -0.74 5.95
N LEU A 118 7.97 0.30 5.56
CA LEU A 118 8.59 0.40 4.24
C LEU A 118 10.02 -0.17 4.19
N PHE A 119 10.73 -0.16 5.32
CA PHE A 119 12.14 -0.55 5.43
C PHE A 119 12.34 -1.64 6.49
N VAL A 120 12.09 -2.90 6.10
CA VAL A 120 12.14 -4.08 6.98
C VAL A 120 13.43 -4.19 7.81
N LYS A 121 14.59 -3.83 7.25
CA LYS A 121 15.89 -3.89 7.96
C LYS A 121 15.98 -2.94 9.17
N LYS A 122 15.07 -1.98 9.30
CA LYS A 122 15.02 -1.01 10.41
C LYS A 122 13.99 -1.39 11.50
N ARG A 123 13.33 -2.55 11.40
CA ARG A 123 12.36 -3.01 12.41
C ARG A 123 13.09 -3.43 13.68
N LYS A 124 12.83 -2.72 14.80
CA LYS A 124 13.43 -3.04 16.11
C LYS A 124 12.59 -4.01 16.95
N LYS A 125 11.25 -3.98 16.85
CA LYS A 125 10.29 -4.92 17.46
C LYS A 125 8.97 -4.91 16.64
N PRO A 126 8.20 -6.01 16.55
CA PRO A 126 6.89 -5.97 15.92
C PRO A 126 5.92 -5.16 16.79
N SER A 127 5.32 -4.12 16.22
CA SER A 127 4.10 -3.52 16.78
C SER A 127 2.88 -4.33 16.33
N LEU A 128 1.75 -4.10 16.99
CA LEU A 128 0.47 -4.71 16.58
C LEU A 128 0.14 -4.37 15.12
N GLU A 129 0.34 -3.10 14.74
CA GLU A 129 0.09 -2.58 13.39
C GLU A 129 1.02 -3.24 12.36
N LEU A 130 2.29 -3.44 12.68
CA LEU A 130 3.23 -4.15 11.79
C LEU A 130 2.80 -5.61 11.59
N THR A 131 2.35 -6.27 12.65
CA THR A 131 1.87 -7.66 12.61
C THR A 131 0.64 -7.77 11.71
N VAL A 132 -0.31 -6.85 11.88
CA VAL A 132 -1.53 -6.78 11.09
C VAL A 132 -1.22 -6.46 9.64
N TYR A 133 -0.38 -5.47 9.37
CA TYR A 133 0.03 -5.09 8.03
C TYR A 133 0.69 -6.25 7.26
N ASP A 134 1.62 -6.97 7.90
CA ASP A 134 2.24 -8.15 7.30
C ASP A 134 1.22 -9.28 7.08
N GLY A 135 0.25 -9.43 8.00
CA GLY A 135 -0.86 -10.37 7.90
C GLY A 135 -1.76 -10.08 6.69
N ILE A 136 -2.12 -8.81 6.49
CA ILE A 136 -2.91 -8.32 5.35
C ILE A 136 -2.22 -8.65 4.03
N ILE A 137 -0.92 -8.35 3.91
CA ILE A 137 -0.14 -8.65 2.69
C ILE A 137 -0.10 -10.15 2.42
N LYS A 138 0.09 -10.98 3.45
CA LYS A 138 0.10 -12.43 3.32
C LYS A 138 -1.27 -12.98 2.91
N LEU A 139 -2.35 -12.42 3.46
CA LEU A 139 -3.72 -12.80 3.15
C LEU A 139 -4.06 -12.47 1.69
N ASP A 140 -3.78 -11.25 1.24
CA ASP A 140 -3.95 -10.84 -0.16
C ASP A 140 -3.23 -11.81 -1.12
N ARG A 141 -1.96 -12.12 -0.84
CA ARG A 141 -1.20 -13.05 -1.67
C ARG A 141 -1.84 -14.43 -1.74
N LYS A 142 -2.27 -15.00 -0.61
CA LYS A 142 -2.95 -16.30 -0.58
C LYS A 142 -4.25 -16.30 -1.38
N ILE A 143 -5.03 -15.23 -1.27
CA ILE A 143 -6.28 -15.06 -2.03
C ILE A 143 -5.97 -15.02 -3.53
N PHE A 144 -5.00 -14.20 -3.95
CA PHE A 144 -4.59 -14.08 -5.35
C PHE A 144 -4.09 -15.41 -5.93
N GLU A 145 -3.22 -16.12 -5.20
CA GLU A 145 -2.72 -17.44 -5.62
C GLU A 145 -3.87 -18.44 -5.78
N LYS A 146 -4.84 -18.45 -4.87
CA LYS A 146 -5.99 -19.36 -4.93
C LYS A 146 -6.89 -19.05 -6.12
N LEU A 147 -7.20 -17.78 -6.37
CA LEU A 147 -8.02 -17.34 -7.50
C LEU A 147 -7.39 -17.68 -8.87
N ASN A 148 -6.05 -17.69 -8.97
CA ASN A 148 -5.36 -18.03 -10.21
C ASN A 148 -5.09 -19.52 -10.40
N ARG A 149 -5.14 -20.35 -9.34
CA ARG A 149 -5.12 -21.81 -9.49
C ARG A 149 -6.44 -22.37 -10.03
N THR A 150 -7.52 -21.61 -9.92
CA THR A 150 -8.86 -21.98 -10.38
C THR A 150 -9.13 -21.50 -11.81
N LYS A 151 -8.17 -20.83 -12.46
CA LYS A 151 -8.21 -20.42 -13.86
C LYS A 151 -7.26 -21.30 -14.67
#